data_AF-A0A6J0TJJ1-F1
#
_entry.id   AF-A0A6J0TJJ1-F1
#
_cell.length_a   1.000
_cell.length_b   1.000
_cell.length_c   1.000
_cell.angle_alpha   90.00
_cell.angle_beta   90.00
_cell.angle_gamma   90.00
#
_symmetry.space_group_name_H-M   'P 1'
#
loop_
_entity.id
_entity.type
_entity.pdbx_description
1 polymer ?
#
loop_
_entity_poly.entity_id
_entity_poly.type
_entity_poly.pdbx_seq_one_letter_code
_entity_poly.pdbx_strand_id
1 'polypeptide(L)'
;MIKPSRLFLSFFARAFNRIRCHSSNSSLTPLRKEVPARREESFRSRWNSASAIMASGMDKSLLSAELQEEEEEEEFRRLLLQATEKIQGSMPSPVESKPIRPLPGFCLKTHTVSGEKVFVNVCRSPHIPPPPDLSNEELACLIESENASDFRIPMSLGEPHAEVDKSGNGCTAYDVTISTSFFNKMEGNPFLKEFFITIALEGLSEKYKMELSNEERRILKNRKFMGSISEQTIRTKSKPIIQEMDSSAATVPEFTLVAEPSVSHPDRLVAKMSLPKMNSVKSLELDLGEDRIVLRGKPGVYHLDIFIPYSIIPEESRSQFHRRTKILTIIMPVQRPSLLP
;
A
#
# COMPACT_ATOMS: atom_id res chain seq x y z
N MET A 1 -3.83 5.13 2.03
CA MET A 1 -3.77 4.59 0.67
C MET A 1 -3.74 3.09 0.82
N ILE A 2 -4.62 2.40 0.12
CA ILE A 2 -4.88 0.96 0.26
C ILE A 2 -4.90 0.40 -1.16
N LYS A 3 -4.39 -0.82 -1.37
CA LYS A 3 -4.41 -1.53 -2.66
C LYS A 3 -5.52 -2.59 -2.63
N PRO A 4 -6.23 -2.82 -3.75
CA PRO A 4 -7.07 -4.01 -3.88
C PRO A 4 -6.21 -5.28 -3.98
N SER A 5 -6.65 -6.40 -3.39
CA SER A 5 -5.94 -7.68 -3.54
C SER A 5 -6.30 -8.41 -4.84
N ARG A 6 -5.28 -9.03 -5.46
CA ARG A 6 -5.41 -9.79 -6.73
C ARG A 6 -6.49 -10.89 -6.68
N LEU A 7 -6.73 -11.48 -5.51
CA LEU A 7 -7.72 -12.56 -5.34
C LEU A 7 -9.15 -12.04 -5.60
N PHE A 8 -9.52 -10.87 -5.07
CA PHE A 8 -10.92 -10.39 -5.11
C PHE A 8 -11.34 -9.72 -6.42
N LEU A 9 -10.40 -9.17 -7.20
CA LEU A 9 -10.70 -8.66 -8.55
C LEU A 9 -11.26 -9.77 -9.46
N SER A 10 -10.69 -10.98 -9.37
CA SER A 10 -11.19 -12.18 -10.08
C SER A 10 -12.60 -12.62 -9.62
N PHE A 11 -12.96 -12.36 -8.37
CA PHE A 11 -14.30 -12.62 -7.83
C PHE A 11 -15.32 -11.58 -8.28
N PHE A 12 -14.93 -10.31 -8.40
CA PHE A 12 -15.82 -9.23 -8.87
C PHE A 12 -16.32 -9.52 -10.30
N ALA A 13 -15.41 -9.90 -11.21
CA ALA A 13 -15.74 -10.32 -12.57
C ALA A 13 -16.67 -11.56 -12.61
N ARG A 14 -16.50 -12.51 -11.69
CA ARG A 14 -17.33 -13.73 -11.60
C ARG A 14 -18.71 -13.49 -10.98
N ALA A 15 -18.82 -12.61 -9.99
CA ALA A 15 -20.07 -12.33 -9.29
C ALA A 15 -21.12 -11.65 -10.19
N PHE A 16 -20.68 -10.79 -11.11
CA PHE A 16 -21.56 -10.00 -11.99
C PHE A 16 -22.48 -10.87 -12.86
N ASN A 17 -22.02 -12.06 -13.27
CA ASN A 17 -22.77 -12.98 -14.14
C ASN A 17 -23.89 -13.78 -13.43
N ARG A 18 -24.11 -13.63 -12.11
CA ARG A 18 -25.00 -14.54 -11.35
C ARG A 18 -26.24 -13.93 -10.71
N ILE A 19 -26.45 -12.61 -10.82
CA ILE A 19 -27.57 -11.93 -10.13
C ILE A 19 -28.81 -11.83 -11.04
N ARG A 20 -29.59 -12.90 -11.08
CA ARG A 20 -31.01 -12.91 -11.52
C ARG A 20 -31.85 -13.77 -10.58
N CYS A 21 -33.11 -13.35 -10.42
CA CYS A 21 -34.22 -14.04 -9.76
C CYS A 21 -34.33 -13.98 -8.22
N HIS A 22 -35.59 -14.14 -7.81
CA HIS A 22 -36.25 -13.95 -6.50
C HIS A 22 -36.15 -15.17 -5.55
N SER A 23 -36.73 -15.22 -4.34
CA SER A 23 -36.93 -14.24 -3.22
C SER A 23 -37.78 -14.89 -2.09
N SER A 24 -37.54 -14.55 -0.81
CA SER A 24 -38.45 -14.79 0.36
C SER A 24 -38.69 -16.27 0.79
N ASN A 25 -39.21 -16.63 1.97
CA ASN A 25 -39.77 -15.85 3.11
C ASN A 25 -39.78 -16.63 4.47
N SER A 26 -39.82 -15.93 5.63
CA SER A 26 -40.31 -16.37 6.99
C SER A 26 -39.69 -17.61 7.70
N SER A 27 -39.63 -17.80 9.05
CA SER A 27 -39.90 -17.03 10.32
C SER A 27 -39.31 -17.84 11.54
N LEU A 28 -39.67 -17.87 12.86
CA LEU A 28 -40.76 -17.32 13.73
C LEU A 28 -40.42 -17.39 15.27
N THR A 29 -40.06 -16.27 15.94
CA THR A 29 -40.21 -15.96 17.42
C THR A 29 -39.46 -16.74 18.57
N PRO A 30 -39.39 -16.19 19.83
CA PRO A 30 -38.46 -16.62 20.91
C PRO A 30 -39.10 -16.97 22.30
N LEU A 31 -38.28 -17.18 23.34
CA LEU A 31 -38.70 -17.35 24.76
C LEU A 31 -37.84 -16.53 25.78
N ARG A 32 -38.20 -16.58 27.09
CA ARG A 32 -38.08 -15.45 28.07
C ARG A 32 -37.63 -15.87 29.49
N LYS A 33 -36.84 -15.01 30.17
CA LYS A 33 -36.66 -14.77 31.64
C LYS A 33 -35.40 -13.89 31.84
N GLU A 34 -35.11 -13.15 32.92
CA GLU A 34 -35.75 -12.43 34.04
C GLU A 34 -34.64 -12.22 35.13
N VAL A 35 -34.85 -11.34 36.13
CA VAL A 35 -33.77 -10.65 36.89
C VAL A 35 -34.10 -10.55 38.40
N PRO A 36 -33.12 -10.62 39.33
CA PRO A 36 -33.01 -9.56 40.37
C PRO A 36 -31.56 -9.25 40.87
N ALA A 37 -31.41 -8.27 41.76
CA ALA A 37 -30.13 -7.67 42.22
C ALA A 37 -30.06 -7.36 43.74
N ARG A 38 -28.87 -7.03 44.27
CA ARG A 38 -28.56 -6.24 45.50
C ARG A 38 -27.08 -5.76 45.42
N ARG A 39 -26.70 -4.52 45.81
CA ARG A 39 -26.34 -3.99 47.15
C ARG A 39 -25.14 -4.69 47.82
N GLU A 40 -24.27 -4.03 48.60
CA GLU A 40 -24.43 -2.79 49.39
C GLU A 40 -23.12 -1.93 49.44
N GLU A 41 -23.02 -0.93 50.33
CA GLU A 41 -22.03 0.18 50.24
C GLU A 41 -20.85 0.15 51.24
N SER A 42 -19.76 0.83 50.86
CA SER A 42 -18.84 1.65 51.68
C SER A 42 -18.29 1.15 53.04
N PHE A 43 -16.94 1.21 53.18
CA PHE A 43 -16.35 1.84 54.37
C PHE A 43 -15.04 2.56 54.03
N ARG A 44 -14.76 3.67 54.72
CA ARG A 44 -13.62 4.57 54.47
C ARG A 44 -12.73 4.67 55.70
N SER A 45 -11.42 4.82 55.48
CA SER A 45 -10.44 5.43 56.39
C SER A 45 -10.18 4.80 57.78
N ARG A 46 -8.99 4.19 57.93
CA ARG A 46 -8.12 4.40 59.10
C ARG A 46 -6.70 4.65 58.62
N TRP A 47 -6.22 5.88 58.80
CA TRP A 47 -4.86 6.30 58.46
C TRP A 47 -4.05 6.48 59.75
N ASN A 48 -2.76 6.13 59.71
CA ASN A 48 -1.67 6.47 60.63
C ASN A 48 -1.83 6.17 62.14
N SER A 49 -0.92 5.34 62.69
CA SER A 49 -0.36 5.48 64.05
C SER A 49 0.82 4.52 64.30
N ALA A 50 2.03 4.93 63.92
CA ALA A 50 3.31 4.51 64.50
C ALA A 50 4.40 5.47 63.99
N SER A 51 5.28 5.96 64.85
CA SER A 51 6.32 6.92 64.46
C SER A 51 7.61 6.72 65.27
N ALA A 52 8.73 7.07 64.64
CA ALA A 52 9.99 7.49 65.24
C ALA A 52 10.92 6.46 65.93
N ILE A 53 12.21 6.61 65.59
CA ILE A 53 13.42 6.34 66.40
C ILE A 53 13.74 4.86 66.73
N MET A 54 14.69 4.28 65.97
CA MET A 54 16.09 4.21 66.40
C MET A 54 17.02 4.26 65.18
N ALA A 55 18.18 4.90 65.31
CA ALA A 55 19.18 5.02 64.25
C ALA A 55 20.59 4.77 64.80
N SER A 56 21.23 3.68 64.37
CA SER A 56 22.66 3.43 64.62
C SER A 56 23.19 2.29 63.75
N GLY A 57 24.27 2.55 62.99
CA GLY A 57 25.16 1.51 62.47
C GLY A 57 24.96 1.08 61.02
N MET A 58 25.59 1.84 60.10
CA MET A 58 25.91 1.43 58.72
C MET A 58 24.68 1.25 57.77
N ASP A 59 24.82 1.37 56.45
CA ASP A 59 26.05 1.32 55.66
C ASP A 59 26.30 2.53 54.75
N LYS A 60 27.58 2.88 54.56
CA LYS A 60 28.00 3.91 53.59
C LYS A 60 27.90 3.41 52.14
N SER A 61 27.78 2.08 51.97
CA SER A 61 27.62 1.44 50.65
C SER A 61 26.24 1.67 50.01
N LEU A 62 25.22 2.08 50.77
CA LEU A 62 23.88 2.34 50.20
C LEU A 62 23.86 3.68 49.48
N LEU A 63 24.31 4.76 50.14
CA LEU A 63 24.39 6.11 49.58
C LEU A 63 25.27 6.17 48.31
N SER A 64 26.31 5.35 48.21
CA SER A 64 27.09 5.25 46.97
C SER A 64 26.35 4.55 45.85
N ALA A 65 25.50 3.56 46.15
CA ALA A 65 24.67 2.90 45.13
C ALA A 65 23.52 3.82 44.67
N GLU A 66 22.85 4.50 45.61
CA GLU A 66 21.80 5.49 45.32
C GLU A 66 22.34 6.63 44.44
N LEU A 67 23.54 7.17 44.73
CA LEU A 67 24.19 8.17 43.87
C LEU A 67 24.61 7.61 42.51
N GLN A 68 25.04 6.35 42.41
CA GLN A 68 25.36 5.73 41.12
C GLN A 68 24.09 5.47 40.28
N GLU A 69 22.97 5.09 40.89
CA GLU A 69 21.68 4.95 40.20
C GLU A 69 21.15 6.31 39.70
N GLU A 70 21.32 7.39 40.47
CA GLU A 70 21.01 8.76 40.02
C GLU A 70 21.95 9.23 38.87
N GLU A 71 23.26 8.99 38.96
CA GLU A 71 24.22 9.31 37.89
C GLU A 71 23.96 8.49 36.60
N GLU A 72 23.60 7.21 36.72
CA GLU A 72 23.21 6.36 35.58
C GLU A 72 21.86 6.80 34.97
N GLU A 73 20.87 7.22 35.76
CA GLU A 73 19.61 7.77 35.20
C GLU A 73 19.86 9.13 34.50
N GLU A 74 20.73 9.99 35.04
CA GLU A 74 21.13 11.23 34.37
C GLU A 74 21.89 10.96 33.06
N GLU A 75 22.85 10.03 33.04
CA GLU A 75 23.54 9.67 31.79
C GLU A 75 22.57 9.07 30.77
N PHE A 76 21.69 8.14 31.19
CA PHE A 76 20.67 7.56 30.33
C PHE A 76 19.70 8.62 29.77
N ARG A 77 19.27 9.59 30.58
CA ARG A 77 18.48 10.75 30.14
C ARG A 77 19.25 11.62 29.14
N ARG A 78 20.54 11.88 29.34
CA ARG A 78 21.37 12.66 28.39
C ARG A 78 21.59 11.90 27.09
N LEU A 79 21.73 10.57 27.14
CA LEU A 79 21.79 9.69 25.96
C LEU A 79 20.47 9.69 25.19
N LEU A 80 19.34 9.61 25.89
CA LEU A 80 18.00 9.78 25.31
C LEU A 80 17.83 11.15 24.64
N LEU A 81 18.20 12.24 25.33
CA LEU A 81 18.12 13.60 24.77
C LEU A 81 18.97 13.72 23.50
N GLN A 82 20.25 13.34 23.53
CA GLN A 82 21.10 13.34 22.33
C GLN A 82 20.55 12.45 21.21
N ALA A 83 19.95 11.30 21.53
CA ALA A 83 19.31 10.45 20.54
C ALA A 83 18.10 11.16 19.91
N THR A 84 17.25 11.81 20.71
CA THR A 84 16.11 12.58 20.18
C THR A 84 16.54 13.78 19.34
N GLU A 85 17.62 14.49 19.69
CA GLU A 85 18.17 15.59 18.89
C GLU A 85 18.71 15.09 17.54
N LYS A 86 19.49 14.00 17.54
CA LYS A 86 20.03 13.37 16.32
C LYS A 86 18.91 12.81 15.42
N ILE A 87 17.83 12.30 16.01
CA ILE A 87 16.62 11.89 15.28
C ILE A 87 15.87 13.10 14.72
N GLN A 88 15.65 14.17 15.50
CA GLN A 88 14.98 15.39 15.04
C GLN A 88 15.73 16.06 13.88
N GLY A 89 17.06 16.12 13.94
CA GLY A 89 17.91 16.64 12.86
C GLY A 89 17.94 15.77 11.58
N SER A 90 17.38 14.55 11.61
CA SER A 90 17.32 13.64 10.46
C SER A 90 15.89 13.27 10.04
N MET A 91 14.86 13.74 10.75
CA MET A 91 13.47 13.53 10.35
C MET A 91 13.09 14.42 9.15
N PRO A 92 12.25 13.92 8.21
CA PRO A 92 11.55 14.81 7.29
C PRO A 92 10.65 15.77 8.09
N SER A 93 10.35 16.94 7.51
CA SER A 93 9.55 17.99 8.16
C SER A 93 8.24 17.44 8.76
N PRO A 94 7.81 17.98 9.92
CA PRO A 94 6.70 17.41 10.70
C PRO A 94 5.47 17.19 9.81
N VAL A 95 5.05 15.93 9.71
CA VAL A 95 4.04 15.50 8.74
C VAL A 95 2.71 16.17 9.06
N GLU A 96 2.39 17.19 8.27
CA GLU A 96 1.29 18.14 8.45
C GLU A 96 -0.06 17.43 8.64
N SER A 97 -0.39 17.18 9.90
CA SER A 97 -1.60 16.51 10.35
C SER A 97 -2.64 17.56 10.73
N LYS A 98 -3.84 17.45 10.15
CA LYS A 98 -4.93 18.38 10.38
C LYS A 98 -6.16 17.61 10.92
N PRO A 99 -6.77 18.04 12.04
CA PRO A 99 -8.10 17.58 12.41
C PRO A 99 -9.11 18.06 11.36
N ILE A 100 -9.96 17.16 10.90
CA ILE A 100 -11.06 17.46 9.98
C ILE A 100 -12.36 16.91 10.53
N ARG A 101 -13.46 17.60 10.25
CA ARG A 101 -14.80 17.07 10.51
C ARG A 101 -15.41 16.55 9.21
N PRO A 102 -15.59 15.23 9.03
CA PRO A 102 -16.14 14.68 7.79
C PRO A 102 -17.58 15.11 7.54
N LEU A 103 -17.96 15.27 6.26
CA LEU A 103 -19.36 15.48 5.87
C LEU A 103 -20.00 14.11 5.52
N PRO A 104 -21.15 13.74 6.09
CA PRO A 104 -21.81 12.48 5.76
C PRO A 104 -22.18 12.35 4.27
N GLY A 105 -21.91 11.16 3.72
CA GLY A 105 -22.35 10.75 2.38
C GLY A 105 -23.46 9.71 2.46
N PHE A 106 -23.09 8.45 2.65
CA PHE A 106 -24.02 7.33 2.81
C PHE A 106 -23.51 6.30 3.84
N CYS A 107 -24.44 5.62 4.50
CA CYS A 107 -24.14 4.54 5.43
C CYS A 107 -24.40 3.18 4.77
N LEU A 108 -23.39 2.32 4.73
CA LEU A 108 -23.47 0.92 4.32
C LEU A 108 -23.71 0.06 5.56
N LYS A 109 -24.66 -0.87 5.52
CA LYS A 109 -24.72 -1.99 6.46
C LYS A 109 -24.05 -3.21 5.83
N THR A 110 -23.23 -3.92 6.58
CA THR A 110 -22.79 -5.29 6.27
C THR A 110 -22.79 -6.16 7.54
N HIS A 111 -22.23 -7.35 7.47
CA HIS A 111 -21.94 -8.24 8.60
C HIS A 111 -20.47 -8.69 8.56
N THR A 112 -19.92 -9.12 9.69
CA THR A 112 -18.71 -9.95 9.73
C THR A 112 -19.02 -11.39 9.30
N VAL A 113 -17.99 -12.21 9.07
CA VAL A 113 -18.16 -13.67 8.92
C VAL A 113 -18.70 -14.35 10.19
N SER A 114 -18.51 -13.74 11.38
CA SER A 114 -19.14 -14.13 12.66
C SER A 114 -20.62 -13.73 12.77
N GLY A 115 -21.19 -13.05 11.75
CA GLY A 115 -22.58 -12.58 11.73
C GLY A 115 -22.83 -11.28 12.49
N GLU A 116 -21.81 -10.69 13.11
CA GLU A 116 -21.91 -9.43 13.86
C GLU A 116 -22.23 -8.26 12.93
N LYS A 117 -22.96 -7.27 13.43
CA LYS A 117 -23.55 -6.22 12.61
C LYS A 117 -22.60 -5.03 12.48
N VAL A 118 -22.18 -4.74 11.25
CA VAL A 118 -21.21 -3.68 10.96
C VAL A 118 -21.85 -2.58 10.10
N PHE A 119 -21.56 -1.33 10.44
CA PHE A 119 -21.91 -0.16 9.65
C PHE A 119 -20.65 0.56 9.16
N VAL A 120 -20.65 1.00 7.91
CA VAL A 120 -19.55 1.76 7.30
C VAL A 120 -20.11 3.08 6.78
N ASN A 121 -19.71 4.17 7.44
CA ASN A 121 -20.12 5.53 7.13
C ASN A 121 -19.18 6.11 6.08
N VAL A 122 -19.60 6.11 4.81
CA VAL A 122 -18.84 6.75 3.72
C VAL A 122 -19.08 8.26 3.79
N CYS A 123 -18.04 8.98 4.18
CA CYS A 123 -18.02 10.42 4.39
C CYS A 123 -17.10 11.10 3.37
N ARG A 124 -17.21 12.42 3.24
CA ARG A 124 -16.44 13.22 2.29
C ARG A 124 -15.81 14.46 2.94
N SER A 125 -14.64 14.85 2.45
CA SER A 125 -13.89 16.02 2.90
C SER A 125 -13.13 16.67 1.74
N PRO A 126 -13.09 18.02 1.65
CA PRO A 126 -12.26 18.72 0.66
C PRO A 126 -10.76 18.67 1.01
N HIS A 127 -10.39 18.21 2.22
CA HIS A 127 -8.99 18.13 2.67
C HIS A 127 -8.32 16.78 2.37
N ILE A 128 -9.04 15.83 1.78
CA ILE A 128 -8.45 14.59 1.26
C ILE A 128 -8.23 14.76 -0.25
N PRO A 129 -7.03 14.51 -0.79
CA PRO A 129 -6.78 14.60 -2.23
C PRO A 129 -7.61 13.55 -2.98
N PRO A 130 -8.15 13.87 -4.17
CA PRO A 130 -8.78 12.86 -5.01
C PRO A 130 -7.74 11.86 -5.55
N PRO A 131 -8.16 10.65 -5.94
CA PRO A 131 -7.34 9.82 -6.83
C PRO A 131 -7.20 10.48 -8.21
N PRO A 132 -6.33 9.96 -9.09
CA PRO A 132 -6.40 10.26 -10.52
C PRO A 132 -7.79 9.98 -11.07
N ASP A 133 -8.18 10.71 -12.12
CA ASP A 133 -9.39 10.42 -12.86
C ASP A 133 -9.20 9.17 -13.74
N LEU A 134 -10.22 8.32 -13.78
CA LEU A 134 -10.30 7.14 -14.64
C LEU A 134 -11.65 7.12 -15.35
N SER A 135 -11.65 6.62 -16.59
CA SER A 135 -12.84 6.14 -17.30
C SER A 135 -13.34 4.81 -16.74
N ASN A 136 -14.51 4.34 -17.20
CA ASN A 136 -15.00 3.00 -16.81
C ASN A 136 -14.19 1.89 -17.48
N GLU A 137 -13.68 2.19 -18.68
CA GLU A 137 -12.93 1.33 -19.57
C GLU A 137 -11.55 1.05 -18.99
N GLU A 138 -10.81 2.09 -18.58
CA GLU A 138 -9.56 1.95 -17.83
C GLU A 138 -9.76 1.23 -16.50
N LEU A 139 -10.87 1.49 -15.80
CA LEU A 139 -11.20 0.81 -14.55
C LEU A 139 -11.50 -0.68 -14.75
N ALA A 140 -12.17 -1.07 -15.84
CA ALA A 140 -12.35 -2.47 -16.23
C ALA A 140 -11.01 -3.15 -16.55
N CYS A 141 -10.17 -2.51 -17.37
CA CYS A 141 -8.83 -3.03 -17.66
C CYS A 141 -7.96 -3.17 -16.40
N LEU A 142 -8.07 -2.26 -15.43
CA LEU A 142 -7.38 -2.36 -14.13
C LEU A 142 -7.86 -3.54 -13.27
N ILE A 143 -9.14 -3.93 -13.36
CA ILE A 143 -9.71 -5.09 -12.67
C ILE A 143 -9.25 -6.40 -13.34
N GLU A 144 -9.10 -6.40 -14.67
CA GLU A 144 -8.68 -7.59 -15.45
C GLU A 144 -7.16 -7.77 -15.49
N SER A 145 -6.37 -6.69 -15.39
CA SER A 145 -4.91 -6.73 -15.43
C SER A 145 -4.29 -7.27 -14.14
N GLU A 146 -3.15 -7.97 -14.26
CA GLU A 146 -2.38 -8.39 -13.08
C GLU A 146 -1.73 -7.21 -12.31
N ASN A 147 -1.66 -6.02 -12.92
CA ASN A 147 -0.95 -4.84 -12.41
C ASN A 147 -1.82 -3.93 -11.51
N ALA A 148 -2.67 -4.53 -10.68
CA ALA A 148 -3.57 -3.86 -9.73
C ALA A 148 -2.89 -3.02 -8.61
N SER A 149 -1.59 -2.71 -8.72
CA SER A 149 -0.82 -1.91 -7.76
C SER A 149 -0.85 -0.40 -8.00
N ASP A 150 -1.32 0.03 -9.17
CA ASP A 150 -1.02 1.37 -9.69
C ASP A 150 -2.12 2.37 -9.37
N PHE A 151 -3.39 1.97 -9.54
CA PHE A 151 -4.51 2.78 -9.07
C PHE A 151 -4.68 2.67 -7.55
N ARG A 152 -4.77 3.83 -6.87
CA ARG A 152 -4.89 3.90 -5.41
C ARG A 152 -5.85 5.01 -5.01
N ILE A 153 -6.82 4.70 -4.16
CA ILE A 153 -7.79 5.67 -3.65
C ILE A 153 -7.27 6.26 -2.32
N PRO A 154 -7.07 7.59 -2.22
CA PRO A 154 -6.81 8.23 -0.94
C PRO A 154 -8.08 8.24 -0.08
N MET A 155 -8.02 7.55 1.06
CA MET A 155 -9.09 7.53 2.06
C MET A 155 -8.51 7.53 3.48
N SER A 156 -9.26 8.13 4.40
CA SER A 156 -9.10 7.98 5.84
C SER A 156 -9.98 6.83 6.33
N LEU A 157 -9.44 5.95 7.16
CA LEU A 157 -10.21 4.96 7.91
C LEU A 157 -10.22 5.40 9.37
N GLY A 158 -11.37 5.88 9.85
CA GLY A 158 -11.62 6.21 11.24
C GLY A 158 -11.66 4.96 12.14
N GLU A 159 -11.58 5.20 13.45
CA GLU A 159 -11.58 4.15 14.46
C GLU A 159 -12.95 3.51 14.66
N PRO A 160 -13.02 2.22 15.08
CA PRO A 160 -14.28 1.58 15.43
C PRO A 160 -14.96 2.33 16.58
N HIS A 161 -16.25 2.62 16.43
CA HIS A 161 -17.11 3.07 17.53
C HIS A 161 -18.31 2.13 17.71
N ALA A 162 -18.72 1.96 18.97
CA ALA A 162 -19.82 1.09 19.35
C ALA A 162 -21.13 1.88 19.39
N GLU A 163 -22.11 1.42 18.62
CA GLU A 163 -23.37 2.12 18.36
C GLU A 163 -24.57 1.20 18.59
N VAL A 164 -25.76 1.78 18.77
CA VAL A 164 -26.99 1.01 19.05
C VAL A 164 -27.94 1.04 17.85
N ASP A 165 -28.38 -0.14 17.43
CA ASP A 165 -29.28 -0.28 16.29
C ASP A 165 -30.76 0.00 16.64
N LYS A 166 -31.63 0.02 15.62
CA LYS A 166 -33.07 0.27 15.79
C LYS A 166 -33.80 -0.79 16.64
N SER A 167 -33.16 -1.90 16.95
CA SER A 167 -33.69 -3.01 17.74
C SER A 167 -33.05 -3.11 19.13
N GLY A 168 -32.23 -2.12 19.51
CA GLY A 168 -31.56 -2.06 20.82
C GLY A 168 -30.27 -2.88 20.93
N ASN A 169 -29.77 -3.46 19.82
CA ASN A 169 -28.56 -4.28 19.83
C ASN A 169 -27.32 -3.42 19.58
N GLY A 170 -26.21 -3.78 20.23
CA GLY A 170 -24.89 -3.23 19.91
C GLY A 170 -24.47 -3.61 18.48
N CYS A 171 -23.76 -2.69 17.83
CA CYS A 171 -23.16 -2.86 16.52
C CYS A 171 -21.92 -1.97 16.38
N THR A 172 -21.01 -2.29 15.47
CA THR A 172 -19.77 -1.53 15.29
C THR A 172 -19.85 -0.66 14.04
N ALA A 173 -19.50 0.61 14.16
CA ALA A 173 -19.46 1.58 13.08
C ALA A 173 -18.02 2.01 12.74
N TYR A 174 -17.75 2.24 11.45
CA TYR A 174 -16.46 2.68 10.91
C TYR A 174 -16.64 3.87 9.97
N ASP A 175 -15.84 4.92 10.15
CA ASP A 175 -15.97 6.18 9.40
C ASP A 175 -14.92 6.30 8.29
N VAL A 176 -15.32 6.02 7.05
CA VAL A 176 -14.43 6.05 5.87
C VAL A 176 -14.58 7.39 5.16
N THR A 177 -13.57 8.27 5.25
CA THR A 177 -13.62 9.60 4.63
C THR A 177 -12.81 9.63 3.33
N ILE A 178 -13.39 10.16 2.25
CA ILE A 178 -12.76 10.35 0.94
C ILE A 178 -12.81 11.81 0.47
N SER A 179 -12.18 12.11 -0.67
CA SER A 179 -12.27 13.43 -1.31
C SER A 179 -13.69 13.77 -1.77
N THR A 180 -14.14 15.02 -1.55
CA THR A 180 -15.48 15.49 -1.96
C THR A 180 -15.71 15.41 -3.47
N SER A 181 -14.71 15.71 -4.30
CA SER A 181 -14.83 15.60 -5.76
C SER A 181 -15.01 14.14 -6.21
N PHE A 182 -14.21 13.23 -5.64
CA PHE A 182 -14.32 11.79 -5.91
C PHE A 182 -15.66 11.20 -5.46
N PHE A 183 -16.15 11.58 -4.27
CA PHE A 183 -17.49 11.18 -3.80
C PHE A 183 -18.58 11.57 -4.81
N ASN A 184 -18.54 12.80 -5.34
CA ASN A 184 -19.57 13.28 -6.28
C ASN A 184 -19.52 12.52 -7.62
N LYS A 185 -18.33 12.19 -8.13
CA LYS A 185 -18.17 11.35 -9.35
C LYS A 185 -18.70 9.93 -9.11
N MET A 186 -18.41 9.35 -7.96
CA MET A 186 -18.91 8.04 -7.53
C MET A 186 -20.43 8.02 -7.31
N GLU A 187 -21.03 9.10 -6.81
CA GLU A 187 -22.48 9.16 -6.56
C GLU A 187 -23.30 9.07 -7.86
N GLY A 188 -22.76 9.58 -8.98
CA GLY A 188 -23.33 9.44 -10.33
C GLY A 188 -22.95 8.16 -11.09
N ASN A 189 -22.00 7.35 -10.59
CA ASN A 189 -21.48 6.18 -11.29
C ASN A 189 -21.59 4.91 -10.42
N PRO A 190 -22.61 4.04 -10.65
CA PRO A 190 -22.80 2.81 -9.88
C PRO A 190 -21.60 1.85 -9.92
N PHE A 191 -20.90 1.73 -11.05
CA PHE A 191 -19.76 0.83 -11.20
C PHE A 191 -18.58 1.27 -10.32
N LEU A 192 -18.20 2.54 -10.41
CA LEU A 192 -17.17 3.16 -9.56
C LEU A 192 -17.55 3.09 -8.06
N LYS A 193 -18.85 3.16 -7.74
CA LYS A 193 -19.36 3.05 -6.37
C LYS A 193 -19.22 1.65 -5.79
N GLU A 194 -19.57 0.62 -6.54
CA GLU A 194 -19.41 -0.78 -6.11
C GLU A 194 -17.94 -1.19 -6.01
N PHE A 195 -17.09 -0.72 -6.94
CA PHE A 195 -15.64 -0.86 -6.87
C PHE A 195 -15.07 -0.18 -5.60
N PHE A 196 -15.42 1.09 -5.33
CA PHE A 196 -14.98 1.79 -4.13
C PHE A 196 -15.43 1.10 -2.83
N ILE A 197 -16.68 0.66 -2.74
CA ILE A 197 -17.20 -0.05 -1.56
C ILE A 197 -16.37 -1.31 -1.28
N THR A 198 -15.97 -2.03 -2.34
CA THR A 198 -15.13 -3.22 -2.22
C THR A 198 -13.76 -2.89 -1.63
N ILE A 199 -13.07 -1.86 -2.15
CA ILE A 199 -11.78 -1.39 -1.60
C ILE A 199 -11.92 -0.84 -0.16
N ALA A 200 -13.02 -0.17 0.16
CA ALA A 200 -13.26 0.37 1.50
C ALA A 200 -13.47 -0.74 2.54
N LEU A 201 -14.20 -1.81 2.18
CA LEU A 201 -14.38 -2.99 3.04
C LEU A 201 -13.06 -3.75 3.20
N GLU A 202 -12.34 -3.99 2.11
CA GLU A 202 -11.02 -4.63 2.13
C GLU A 202 -10.02 -3.86 3.00
N GLY A 203 -10.00 -2.53 2.89
CA GLY A 203 -9.15 -1.67 3.70
C GLY A 203 -9.47 -1.69 5.20
N LEU A 204 -10.74 -1.84 5.57
CA LEU A 204 -11.13 -2.05 6.96
C LEU A 204 -10.70 -3.42 7.46
N SER A 205 -10.93 -4.48 6.66
CA SER A 205 -10.47 -5.84 6.94
C SER A 205 -8.94 -5.91 7.13
N GLU A 206 -8.15 -5.28 6.25
CA GLU A 206 -6.69 -5.22 6.36
C GLU A 206 -6.24 -4.41 7.59
N LYS A 207 -6.81 -3.22 7.82
CA LYS A 207 -6.40 -2.34 8.92
C LYS A 207 -6.72 -2.94 10.29
N TYR A 208 -7.88 -3.57 10.44
CA TYR A 208 -8.43 -4.01 11.73
C TYR A 208 -8.43 -5.53 11.94
N LYS A 209 -7.90 -6.31 10.99
CA LYS A 209 -7.76 -7.77 11.06
C LYS A 209 -9.09 -8.48 11.34
N MET A 210 -10.12 -8.08 10.60
CA MET A 210 -11.46 -8.65 10.60
C MET A 210 -11.82 -9.15 9.21
N GLU A 211 -12.83 -10.02 9.12
CA GLU A 211 -13.40 -10.47 7.85
C GLU A 211 -14.85 -9.97 7.72
N LEU A 212 -15.07 -9.08 6.75
CA LEU A 212 -16.38 -8.51 6.42
C LEU A 212 -17.01 -9.28 5.26
N SER A 213 -18.30 -9.63 5.39
CA SER A 213 -19.06 -10.26 4.33
C SER A 213 -19.23 -9.31 3.14
N ASN A 214 -18.94 -9.83 1.94
CA ASN A 214 -19.14 -9.13 0.68
C ASN A 214 -20.54 -9.35 0.08
N GLU A 215 -21.28 -10.37 0.54
CA GLU A 215 -22.56 -10.79 -0.06
C GLU A 215 -23.77 -10.07 0.54
N GLU A 216 -23.83 -9.88 1.87
CA GLU A 216 -25.02 -9.33 2.57
C GLU A 216 -25.01 -7.79 2.78
N ARG A 217 -24.22 -7.07 1.98
CA ARG A 217 -24.02 -5.62 2.14
C ARG A 217 -25.14 -4.79 1.50
N ARG A 218 -25.67 -3.79 2.22
CA ARG A 218 -26.79 -2.94 1.77
C ARG A 218 -26.66 -1.48 2.22
N ILE A 219 -26.71 -0.54 1.28
CA ILE A 219 -26.74 0.90 1.58
C ILE A 219 -28.08 1.28 2.24
N LEU A 220 -28.03 2.08 3.30
CA LEU A 220 -29.20 2.58 4.02
C LEU A 220 -29.83 3.77 3.29
N LYS A 221 -31.07 3.62 2.83
CA LYS A 221 -31.82 4.71 2.16
C LYS A 221 -32.18 5.87 3.10
N ASN A 222 -32.49 5.57 4.38
CA ASN A 222 -33.10 6.52 5.32
C ASN A 222 -32.15 6.96 6.46
N ARG A 223 -30.84 6.69 6.35
CA ARG A 223 -29.81 7.09 7.34
C ARG A 223 -28.46 7.23 6.62
N LYS A 224 -27.88 8.44 6.61
CA LYS A 224 -26.60 8.74 5.92
C LYS A 224 -25.35 8.47 6.78
N PHE A 225 -25.52 8.36 8.10
CA PHE A 225 -24.45 8.13 9.08
C PHE A 225 -25.00 7.34 10.26
N MET A 226 -24.22 6.42 10.82
CA MET A 226 -24.48 5.69 12.06
C MET A 226 -23.66 6.32 13.18
N GLY A 227 -24.30 6.72 14.28
CA GLY A 227 -23.66 7.38 15.41
C GLY A 227 -23.50 8.89 15.28
N SER A 228 -22.49 9.44 15.97
CA SER A 228 -22.17 10.88 15.97
C SER A 228 -20.90 11.21 15.17
N ILE A 229 -20.88 12.38 14.51
CA ILE A 229 -19.78 12.78 13.63
C ILE A 229 -18.60 13.28 14.48
N SER A 230 -17.63 12.39 14.68
CA SER A 230 -16.32 12.66 15.28
C SER A 230 -15.41 13.51 14.38
N GLU A 231 -14.32 14.05 14.95
CA GLU A 231 -13.22 14.62 14.15
C GLU A 231 -12.18 13.54 13.84
N GLN A 232 -11.63 13.57 12.62
CA GLN A 232 -10.57 12.66 12.18
C GLN A 232 -9.29 13.45 11.92
N THR A 233 -8.18 13.03 12.53
CA THR A 233 -6.84 13.55 12.21
C THR A 233 -6.34 12.91 10.91
N ILE A 234 -6.29 13.68 9.83
CA ILE A 234 -5.72 13.22 8.55
C ILE A 234 -4.34 13.85 8.30
N ARG A 235 -3.55 13.20 7.44
CA ARG A 235 -2.36 13.82 6.82
C ARG A 235 -2.82 14.57 5.57
N THR A 236 -2.52 15.86 5.48
CA THR A 236 -2.93 16.70 4.33
C THR A 236 -2.21 16.30 3.03
N LYS A 237 -0.98 15.80 3.17
CA LYS A 237 -0.14 15.27 2.11
C LYS A 237 -0.06 13.75 2.25
N SER A 238 -0.17 13.03 1.14
CA SER A 238 0.23 11.62 1.09
C SER A 238 1.72 11.51 1.48
N LYS A 239 2.10 10.40 2.14
CA LYS A 239 3.54 10.06 2.19
C LYS A 239 4.02 9.92 0.74
N PRO A 240 5.20 10.47 0.38
CA PRO A 240 5.79 10.18 -0.92
C PRO A 240 5.89 8.66 -1.07
N ILE A 241 5.59 8.18 -2.28
CA ILE A 241 5.61 6.75 -2.56
C ILE A 241 7.05 6.24 -2.42
N ILE A 242 7.26 5.28 -1.51
CA ILE A 242 8.38 4.36 -1.64
C ILE A 242 7.96 3.39 -2.74
N GLN A 243 8.26 3.78 -3.98
CA GLN A 243 8.34 2.86 -5.09
C GLN A 243 9.67 2.12 -4.93
N GLU A 244 9.71 0.85 -5.30
CA GLU A 244 10.96 0.35 -5.85
C GLU A 244 11.25 1.21 -7.08
N MET A 245 12.46 1.76 -7.17
CA MET A 245 12.82 2.58 -8.33
C MET A 245 12.86 1.68 -9.56
N ASP A 246 11.83 1.78 -10.41
CA ASP A 246 11.96 1.53 -11.84
C ASP A 246 13.17 2.33 -12.32
N SER A 247 14.26 1.62 -12.57
CA SER A 247 15.60 2.11 -12.28
C SER A 247 15.96 3.34 -13.12
N SER A 248 15.90 4.51 -12.48
CA SER A 248 16.08 5.89 -12.98
C SER A 248 16.20 6.03 -14.51
N ALA A 249 15.10 5.75 -15.22
CA ALA A 249 14.96 5.86 -16.68
C ALA A 249 16.21 5.37 -17.42
N ALA A 250 16.53 4.08 -17.23
CA ALA A 250 17.75 3.41 -17.67
C ALA A 250 18.20 3.89 -19.06
N THR A 251 19.35 4.56 -19.11
CA THR A 251 19.74 5.37 -20.27
C THR A 251 19.93 4.47 -21.50
N VAL A 252 19.34 4.84 -22.64
CA VAL A 252 19.66 4.17 -23.91
C VAL A 252 21.12 4.48 -24.27
N PRO A 253 22.02 3.49 -24.41
CA PRO A 253 23.40 3.74 -24.81
C PRO A 253 23.46 4.21 -26.26
N GLU A 254 24.40 5.10 -26.57
CA GLU A 254 24.75 5.40 -27.96
C GLU A 254 25.32 4.14 -28.62
N PHE A 255 24.76 3.74 -29.75
CA PHE A 255 25.16 2.51 -30.45
C PHE A 255 25.29 2.70 -31.95
N THR A 256 26.03 1.80 -32.59
CA THR A 256 26.19 1.74 -34.05
C THR A 256 26.16 0.28 -34.49
N LEU A 257 25.36 -0.03 -35.51
CA LEU A 257 25.37 -1.32 -36.19
C LEU A 257 26.10 -1.16 -37.53
N VAL A 258 27.12 -2.00 -37.79
CA VAL A 258 27.90 -1.98 -39.03
C VAL A 258 27.91 -3.37 -39.64
N ALA A 259 27.45 -3.51 -40.88
CA ALA A 259 27.44 -4.76 -41.61
C ALA A 259 28.76 -4.94 -42.40
N GLU A 260 29.44 -6.07 -42.20
CA GLU A 260 30.77 -6.35 -42.75
C GLU A 260 30.78 -7.71 -43.49
N PRO A 261 31.23 -7.78 -44.77
CA PRO A 261 31.48 -6.64 -45.67
C PRO A 261 30.17 -5.94 -46.06
N SER A 262 30.24 -4.66 -46.44
CA SER A 262 29.07 -3.85 -46.83
C SER A 262 28.52 -4.16 -48.24
N VAL A 263 28.58 -5.42 -48.65
CA VAL A 263 27.99 -5.95 -49.88
C VAL A 263 26.51 -6.29 -49.59
N SER A 264 25.70 -6.53 -50.63
CA SER A 264 24.26 -6.84 -50.49
C SER A 264 23.92 -8.00 -49.54
N HIS A 265 24.88 -8.87 -49.27
CA HIS A 265 24.80 -9.95 -48.28
C HIS A 265 26.02 -9.84 -47.35
N PRO A 266 25.89 -9.22 -46.16
CA PRO A 266 26.97 -9.19 -45.18
C PRO A 266 27.12 -10.57 -44.52
N ASP A 267 28.35 -10.98 -44.25
CA ASP A 267 28.63 -12.22 -43.51
C ASP A 267 28.56 -12.02 -41.99
N ARG A 268 28.75 -10.78 -41.52
CA ARG A 268 28.78 -10.43 -40.09
C ARG A 268 28.16 -9.07 -39.83
N LEU A 269 27.54 -8.93 -38.67
CA LEU A 269 27.11 -7.66 -38.10
C LEU A 269 27.95 -7.33 -36.88
N VAL A 270 28.48 -6.11 -36.84
CA VAL A 270 29.27 -5.59 -35.72
C VAL A 270 28.47 -4.48 -35.02
N ALA A 271 27.97 -4.79 -33.82
CA ALA A 271 27.39 -3.78 -32.94
C ALA A 271 28.48 -3.16 -32.05
N LYS A 272 28.51 -1.84 -31.95
CA LYS A 272 29.37 -1.08 -31.03
C LYS A 272 28.47 -0.24 -30.13
N MET A 273 28.64 -0.34 -28.81
CA MET A 273 27.79 0.34 -27.82
C MET A 273 28.65 1.09 -26.81
N SER A 274 28.38 2.39 -26.64
CA SER A 274 29.08 3.30 -25.75
C SER A 274 28.49 3.25 -24.34
N LEU A 275 29.26 2.76 -23.37
CA LEU A 275 28.84 2.56 -21.97
C LEU A 275 29.73 3.35 -20.98
N PRO A 276 29.91 4.68 -21.15
CA PRO A 276 30.84 5.47 -20.33
C PRO A 276 30.65 5.35 -18.81
N LYS A 277 29.41 5.15 -18.34
CA LYS A 277 29.11 4.98 -16.90
C LYS A 277 29.54 3.60 -16.34
N MET A 278 29.98 2.64 -17.16
CA MET A 278 30.31 1.27 -16.72
C MET A 278 31.81 1.05 -16.44
N ASN A 279 32.14 0.48 -15.28
CA ASN A 279 33.52 0.15 -14.87
C ASN A 279 33.84 -1.36 -14.90
N SER A 280 32.84 -2.22 -15.04
CA SER A 280 32.97 -3.67 -14.99
C SER A 280 31.92 -4.34 -15.88
N VAL A 281 32.23 -5.54 -16.37
CA VAL A 281 31.26 -6.42 -17.07
C VAL A 281 30.39 -7.19 -16.07
N LYS A 282 30.82 -7.32 -14.80
CA LYS A 282 30.10 -8.06 -13.74
C LYS A 282 28.67 -7.56 -13.45
N SER A 283 28.31 -6.38 -13.93
CA SER A 283 26.97 -5.80 -13.80
C SER A 283 26.34 -5.50 -15.16
N LEU A 284 26.76 -6.18 -16.22
CA LEU A 284 26.22 -6.04 -17.57
C LEU A 284 25.65 -7.38 -18.04
N GLU A 285 24.37 -7.41 -18.36
CA GLU A 285 23.69 -8.52 -19.03
C GLU A 285 23.51 -8.16 -20.50
N LEU A 286 23.70 -9.16 -21.37
CA LEU A 286 23.53 -9.08 -22.81
C LEU A 286 22.84 -10.37 -23.26
N ASP A 287 21.63 -10.23 -23.81
CA ASP A 287 20.91 -11.32 -24.44
C ASP A 287 20.89 -11.07 -25.96
N LEU A 288 21.12 -12.11 -26.75
CA LEU A 288 21.06 -12.09 -28.21
C LEU A 288 19.98 -13.08 -28.68
N GLY A 289 18.99 -12.58 -29.39
CA GLY A 289 18.04 -13.38 -30.17
C GLY A 289 18.42 -13.43 -31.64
N GLU A 290 17.64 -14.14 -32.44
CA GLU A 290 17.86 -14.24 -33.90
C GLU A 290 17.78 -12.88 -34.61
N ASP A 291 16.91 -11.98 -34.14
CA ASP A 291 16.64 -10.67 -34.75
C ASP A 291 16.72 -9.50 -33.75
N ARG A 292 17.24 -9.71 -32.53
CA ARG A 292 17.08 -8.76 -31.42
C ARG A 292 18.26 -8.75 -30.46
N ILE A 293 18.65 -7.56 -29.99
CA ILE A 293 19.68 -7.38 -28.95
C ILE A 293 19.05 -6.71 -27.74
N VAL A 294 19.21 -7.33 -26.56
CA VAL A 294 18.78 -6.75 -25.28
C VAL A 294 20.00 -6.57 -24.36
N LEU A 295 20.20 -5.35 -23.87
CA LEU A 295 21.26 -5.00 -22.93
C LEU A 295 20.66 -4.46 -21.63
N ARG A 296 21.16 -4.93 -20.48
CA ARG A 296 20.78 -4.42 -19.15
C ARG A 296 22.03 -4.19 -18.29
N GLY A 297 22.34 -2.92 -18.01
CA GLY A 297 23.44 -2.54 -17.11
C GLY A 297 22.94 -2.34 -15.69
N LYS A 298 23.14 -3.30 -14.79
CA LYS A 298 22.75 -3.22 -13.37
C LYS A 298 23.63 -2.20 -12.59
N PRO A 299 23.06 -1.40 -11.67
CA PRO A 299 21.64 -1.31 -11.28
C PRO A 299 20.85 -0.31 -12.16
N GLY A 300 20.43 -0.74 -13.36
CA GLY A 300 19.58 0.05 -14.26
C GLY A 300 20.22 1.30 -14.87
N VAL A 301 21.54 1.33 -14.99
CA VAL A 301 22.30 2.47 -15.53
C VAL A 301 22.09 2.59 -17.05
N TYR A 302 21.91 1.45 -17.73
CA TYR A 302 21.67 1.34 -19.16
C TYR A 302 20.60 0.29 -19.47
N HIS A 303 19.75 0.59 -20.44
CA HIS A 303 18.87 -0.38 -21.08
C HIS A 303 18.87 -0.14 -22.59
N LEU A 304 19.05 -1.21 -23.37
CA LEU A 304 18.88 -1.21 -24.81
C LEU A 304 18.00 -2.41 -25.16
N ASP A 305 17.07 -2.21 -26.08
CA ASP A 305 16.23 -3.25 -26.66
C ASP A 305 15.97 -2.85 -28.11
N ILE A 306 16.61 -3.52 -29.06
CA ILE A 306 16.60 -3.16 -30.48
C ILE A 306 16.48 -4.38 -31.38
N PHE A 307 15.73 -4.21 -32.47
CA PHE A 307 15.68 -5.17 -33.57
C PHE A 307 16.85 -4.97 -34.54
N ILE A 308 17.26 -6.06 -35.16
CA ILE A 308 18.39 -6.18 -36.08
C ILE A 308 17.84 -6.33 -37.51
N PRO A 309 18.41 -5.65 -38.53
CA PRO A 309 17.96 -5.79 -39.92
C PRO A 309 18.35 -7.11 -40.61
N TYR A 310 18.95 -8.06 -39.88
CA TYR A 310 19.42 -9.36 -40.39
C TYR A 310 19.26 -10.42 -39.31
N SER A 311 18.85 -11.63 -39.69
CA SER A 311 18.90 -12.81 -38.83
C SER A 311 20.36 -13.16 -38.51
N ILE A 312 20.71 -13.26 -37.23
CA ILE A 312 22.03 -13.65 -36.75
C ILE A 312 22.03 -15.08 -36.19
N ILE A 313 23.23 -15.65 -36.04
CA ILE A 313 23.45 -16.90 -35.30
C ILE A 313 23.94 -16.53 -33.89
N PRO A 314 23.11 -16.61 -32.83
CA PRO A 314 23.52 -16.20 -31.48
C PRO A 314 24.69 -17.03 -30.95
N GLU A 315 24.71 -18.33 -31.26
CA GLU A 315 25.63 -19.30 -30.65
C GLU A 315 27.07 -19.17 -31.15
N GLU A 316 27.28 -18.55 -32.32
CA GLU A 316 28.61 -18.20 -32.84
C GLU A 316 28.99 -16.73 -32.54
N SER A 317 28.08 -15.95 -31.96
CA SER A 317 28.29 -14.52 -31.69
C SER A 317 29.25 -14.30 -30.52
N ARG A 318 30.04 -13.22 -30.61
CA ARG A 318 31.12 -12.92 -29.64
C ARG A 318 31.02 -11.48 -29.15
N SER A 319 31.06 -11.28 -27.83
CA SER A 319 31.06 -9.96 -27.21
C SER A 319 32.38 -9.65 -26.50
N GLN A 320 32.80 -8.39 -26.51
CA GLN A 320 34.06 -7.91 -25.91
C GLN A 320 33.91 -6.49 -25.37
N PHE A 321 34.06 -6.31 -24.05
CA PHE A 321 33.98 -4.99 -23.41
C PHE A 321 35.36 -4.38 -23.16
N HIS A 322 35.63 -3.25 -23.81
CA HIS A 322 36.90 -2.54 -23.72
C HIS A 322 36.91 -1.55 -22.55
N ARG A 323 37.39 -2.00 -21.38
CA ARG A 323 37.37 -1.22 -20.12
C ARG A 323 38.03 0.17 -20.20
N ARG A 324 38.96 0.38 -21.14
CA ARG A 324 39.64 1.67 -21.40
C ARG A 324 38.81 2.64 -22.24
N THR A 325 38.17 2.18 -23.31
CA THR A 325 37.38 3.02 -24.23
C THR A 325 35.89 3.07 -23.86
N LYS A 326 35.45 2.23 -22.91
CA LYS A 326 34.05 2.07 -22.47
C LYS A 326 33.10 1.52 -23.54
N ILE A 327 33.65 0.91 -24.60
CA ILE A 327 32.86 0.36 -25.71
C ILE A 327 32.68 -1.14 -25.52
N LEU A 328 31.43 -1.61 -25.59
CA LEU A 328 31.10 -3.00 -25.87
C LEU A 328 31.08 -3.20 -27.39
N THR A 329 31.85 -4.16 -27.89
CA THR A 329 31.77 -4.65 -29.26
C THR A 329 31.08 -6.01 -29.25
N ILE A 330 30.11 -6.23 -30.14
CA ILE A 330 29.48 -7.53 -30.38
C ILE A 330 29.65 -7.85 -31.87
N ILE A 331 30.16 -9.04 -32.18
CA ILE A 331 30.36 -9.54 -33.54
C ILE A 331 29.44 -10.75 -33.70
N MET A 332 28.47 -10.62 -34.60
CA MET A 332 27.38 -11.58 -34.78
C MET A 332 27.40 -12.09 -36.22
N PRO A 333 27.64 -13.40 -36.47
CA PRO A 333 27.53 -13.96 -37.82
C PRO A 333 26.10 -13.84 -38.34
N VAL A 334 25.95 -13.41 -39.58
CA VAL A 334 24.64 -13.30 -40.23
C VAL A 334 24.28 -14.65 -40.85
N GLN A 335 23.07 -15.12 -40.57
CA GLN A 335 22.54 -16.33 -41.20
C GLN A 335 22.25 -16.02 -42.67
N ARG A 336 23.01 -16.65 -43.58
CA ARG A 336 22.74 -16.52 -45.02
C ARG A 336 21.37 -17.14 -45.32
N PRO A 337 20.50 -16.49 -46.12
CA PRO A 337 19.23 -17.07 -46.51
C PRO A 337 19.49 -18.36 -47.28
N SER A 338 18.89 -19.46 -46.82
CA SER A 338 18.94 -20.73 -47.53
C SER A 338 18.14 -20.61 -48.82
N LEU A 339 18.85 -20.48 -49.96
CA LEU A 339 18.24 -20.60 -51.27
C LEU A 339 17.66 -22.02 -51.40
N LEU A 340 16.33 -22.11 -51.33
CA LEU A 340 15.61 -23.33 -51.66
C LEU A 340 15.79 -23.61 -53.17
N PRO A 341 16.14 -24.84 -53.56
CA PRO A 341 16.35 -25.23 -54.96
C PRO A 341 15.04 -25.40 -55.74
#